data_AF-A0A3D1RGU0-F1
#
_entry.id   AF-A0A3D1RGU0-F1
#
_cell.length_a   1.000
_cell.length_b   1.000
_cell.length_c   1.000
_cell.angle_alpha   90.00
_cell.angle_beta   90.00
_cell.angle_gamma   90.00
#
_symmetry.space_group_name_H-M   'P 1'
#
loop_
_entity.id
_entity.type
_entity.pdbx_description
1 polymer ?
#
loop_
_entity_poly.entity_id
_entity_poly.type
_entity_poly.pdbx_seq_one_letter_code
_entity_poly.pdbx_strand_id
1 'polypeptide(L)' 'MKAYCISGLGADERIFCNLHFPEALEPVYLKWIKPEPNETLEQYAMRLSEKIEGDEPFVLIGLSLGGMLALE' A
#
# COMPACT_ATOMS: atom_id res chain seq x y z
N MET A 1 -7.19 10.49 9.56
CA MET A 1 -7.46 9.21 8.85
C MET A 1 -6.22 8.86 8.05
N LYS A 2 -5.82 7.59 7.97
CA LYS A 2 -4.61 7.17 7.25
C LYS A 2 -4.90 6.91 5.77
N ALA A 3 -3.96 7.25 4.91
CA ALA A 3 -3.94 6.91 3.50
C ALA A 3 -2.74 6.01 3.21
N TYR A 4 -2.98 4.70 3.13
CA TYR A 4 -1.92 3.72 2.85
C TYR A 4 -1.64 3.64 1.35
N CYS A 5 -0.44 4.05 0.97
CA CYS A 5 0.00 4.17 -0.41
C CYS A 5 0.87 2.95 -0.79
N ILE A 6 0.46 2.22 -1.83
CA ILE A 6 1.19 1.08 -2.39
C ILE A 6 1.69 1.46 -3.79
N SER A 7 3.01 1.59 -3.94
CA SER A 7 3.63 1.95 -5.22
C SER A 7 3.43 0.84 -6.27
N GLY A 8 3.77 1.11 -7.53
CA GLY A 8 3.87 0.06 -8.55
C GLY A 8 5.18 -0.75 -8.40
N LEU A 9 5.23 -1.92 -9.03
CA LEU A 9 6.46 -2.74 -9.05
C LEU A 9 7.62 -1.95 -9.66
N GLY A 10 8.78 -1.98 -9.00
CA GLY A 10 9.98 -1.24 -9.45
C GLY A 10 9.97 0.26 -9.09
N ALA A 11 8.93 0.74 -8.40
CA ALA A 11 8.87 2.08 -7.83
C ALA A 11 8.82 2.02 -6.29
N ASP A 12 9.18 3.13 -5.65
CA ASP A 12 9.07 3.34 -4.20
C ASP A 12 8.16 4.54 -3.90
N GLU A 13 8.17 5.02 -2.66
CA GLU A 13 7.31 6.12 -2.19
C GLU A 13 7.45 7.42 -3.02
N ARG A 14 8.58 7.61 -3.72
CA ARG A 14 8.84 8.83 -4.50
C ARG A 14 7.87 9.02 -5.66
N ILE A 15 7.20 7.96 -6.11
CA ILE A 15 6.17 8.07 -7.16
C ILE A 15 4.98 8.93 -6.73
N PHE A 16 4.78 9.10 -5.42
CA PHE A 16 3.70 9.91 -4.84
C PHE A 16 4.11 11.36 -4.57
N CYS A 17 5.33 11.79 -4.94
CA CYS A 17 5.88 13.10 -4.56
C CYS A 17 5.07 14.31 -5.02
N ASN A 18 4.27 14.16 -6.08
CA ASN A 18 3.43 15.22 -6.63
C ASN A 18 1.96 15.14 -6.16
N LEU A 19 1.62 14.16 -5.30
CA LEU A 19 0.29 14.08 -4.71
C LEU A 19 0.19 15.05 -3.53
N HIS A 20 -0.89 15.83 -3.52
CA HIS A 20 -1.24 16.71 -2.41
C HIS A 20 -2.35 16.07 -1.59
N PHE A 21 -2.03 15.71 -0.35
CA PHE A 21 -2.99 15.13 0.58
C PHE A 21 -3.70 16.25 1.37
N PRO A 22 -5.02 16.17 1.58
CA PRO A 22 -5.71 17.01 2.56
C PRO A 22 -5.10 16.83 3.95
N GLU A 23 -5.13 17.88 4.79
CA GLU A 23 -4.56 17.86 6.14
C GLU A 23 -5.16 16.75 7.05
N ALA A 24 -6.40 16.35 6.78
CA ALA A 24 -7.09 15.27 7.50
C ALA A 24 -6.60 13.85 7.12
N LEU A 25 -5.78 13.72 6.06
CA LEU A 25 -5.22 12.46 5.59
C LEU A 25 -3.71 12.41 5.84
N GLU A 26 -3.30 11.43 6.65
CA GLU A 26 -1.90 11.12 6.89
C GLU A 26 -1.43 10.05 5.87
N PRO A 27 -0.54 10.39 4.92
CA PRO A 27 -0.02 9.41 3.97
C PRO A 27 0.99 8.47 4.63
N VAL A 28 0.76 7.16 4.47
CA VAL A 28 1.65 6.10 4.95
C VAL A 28 2.10 5.27 3.75
N TYR A 29 3.39 5.28 3.44
CA TYR A 29 3.93 4.57 2.29
C TYR A 29 4.33 3.14 2.65
N LEU A 30 3.58 2.16 2.13
CA LEU A 30 3.86 0.75 2.37
C LEU A 30 5.04 0.31 1.50
N LYS A 31 6.08 -0.19 2.17
CA LYS A 31 7.24 -0.76 1.50
C LYS A 31 6.97 -2.20 1.11
N TRP A 32 7.34 -2.54 -0.13
CA TRP A 32 7.37 -3.90 -0.62
C TRP A 32 8.14 -4.82 0.35
N ILE A 33 7.54 -5.96 0.69
CA ILE A 33 8.21 -7.04 1.41
C ILE A 33 8.74 -8.08 0.44
N LYS A 34 9.72 -8.87 0.88
CA LYS A 34 10.26 -9.94 0.05
C LYS A 34 9.20 -11.04 -0.12
N PRO A 35 8.83 -11.42 -1.37
CA PRO A 35 7.89 -12.50 -1.58
C PRO A 35 8.48 -13.85 -1.15
N GLU A 36 7.62 -14.74 -0.69
CA GLU A 36 7.96 -16.12 -0.34
C GLU A 36 7.86 -17.04 -1.57
N PRO A 37 8.58 -18.18 -1.58
CA PRO A 37 8.48 -19.15 -2.67
C PRO A 37 7.05 -19.70 -2.83
N ASN A 38 6.52 -19.68 -4.06
CA ASN A 38 5.16 -20.15 -4.40
C ASN A 38 4.02 -19.39 -3.69
N GLU A 39 4.28 -18.19 -3.20
CA GLU A 39 3.29 -17.33 -2.59
C GLU A 39 2.27 -16.81 -3.63
N THR A 40 0.98 -16.92 -3.33
CA THR A 40 -0.07 -16.32 -4.15
C THR A 40 -0.15 -14.80 -3.92
N LEU A 41 -0.77 -14.07 -4.85
CA LEU A 41 -0.94 -12.62 -4.69
C LEU A 41 -1.77 -12.28 -3.43
N GLU A 42 -2.82 -13.05 -3.15
CA GLU A 42 -3.66 -12.92 -1.94
C GLU A 42 -2.85 -13.15 -0.65
N GLN A 43 -2.01 -14.19 -0.61
CA GLN A 43 -1.14 -14.46 0.54
C GLN A 43 -0.14 -13.33 0.76
N TYR A 44 0.42 -12.79 -0.33
CA TYR A 44 1.30 -11.63 -0.29
C TYR A 44 0.56 -10.40 0.23
N ALA A 45 -0.65 -10.13 -0.26
CA ALA A 45 -1.49 -9.01 0.16
C ALA A 45 -1.81 -9.08 1.65
N MET A 46 -2.16 -10.28 2.15
CA MET A 46 -2.40 -10.53 3.56
C MET A 46 -1.17 -10.24 4.43
N ARG A 47 0.03 -10.64 4.00
CA ARG A 47 1.27 -10.33 4.74
C ARG A 47 1.65 -8.86 4.66
N LEU A 48 1.40 -8.20 3.52
CA LEU A 48 1.62 -6.78 3.39
C LEU A 48 0.65 -5.98 4.27
N SER A 49 -0.60 -6.44 4.41
CA SER A 49 -1.64 -5.79 5.21
C SER A 49 -1.38 -5.84 6.72
N GLU A 50 -0.52 -6.75 7.21
CA GLU A 50 -0.05 -6.72 8.61
C GLU A 50 0.65 -5.40 9.00
N LYS A 51 1.06 -4.59 8.01
CA LYS A 51 1.64 -3.24 8.22
C LYS A 51 0.59 -2.13 8.29
N ILE A 52 -0.69 -2.47 8.12
CA ILE A 52 -1.82 -1.55 8.17
C ILE A 52 -2.44 -1.63 9.58
N GLU A 53 -2.55 -0.49 10.24
CA GLU A 53 -3.39 -0.34 11.44
C GLU A 53 -4.85 -0.26 10.99
N GLY A 54 -5.63 -1.30 11.28
CA GLY A 54 -7.02 -1.47 10.84
C GLY A 54 -8.08 -1.25 11.93
N ASP A 55 -7.69 -0.68 13.06
CA ASP A 55 -8.57 -0.30 14.18
C ASP A 55 -9.33 1.01 13.92
N GLU A 56 -8.81 1.86 13.04
CA GLU A 56 -9.41 3.13 12.63
C GLU A 56 -9.76 3.13 11.14
N PRO A 57 -10.75 3.93 10.68
CA PRO A 57 -11.03 4.09 9.25
C PRO A 57 -9.79 4.57 8.48
N PHE A 58 -9.54 3.98 7.31
CA PHE A 58 -8.43 4.32 6.43
C PHE A 58 -8.83 4.23 4.95
N VAL A 59 -7.98 4.75 4.08
CA VAL A 59 -8.08 4.60 2.62
C VAL A 59 -6.83 3.93 2.07
N LEU A 60 -6.99 3.17 0.98
CA LEU A 60 -5.90 2.58 0.22
C LEU A 60 -5.72 3.35 -1.10
N ILE A 61 -4.47 3.61 -1.45
CA ILE A 61 -4.09 4.24 -2.71
C ILE A 61 -3.06 3.34 -3.37
N GLY A 62 -3.47 2.64 -4.41
CA GLY A 62 -2.59 1.72 -5.14
C GLY A 62 -2.33 2.18 -6.57
N LEU A 63 -1.08 2.10 -7.01
CA LEU A 63 -0.69 2.39 -8.40
C LEU A 63 -0.33 1.10 -9.14
N SER A 64 -1.00 0.81 -10.26
CA SER A 64 -0.72 -0.38 -11.09
C SER A 64 -0.75 -1.68 -10.26
N LEU A 65 0.36 -2.42 -10.12
CA LEU A 65 0.43 -3.61 -9.26
C LEU A 65 0.05 -3.31 -7.81
N GLY A 66 0.41 -2.13 -7.28
CA GLY A 66 -0.04 -1.71 -5.95
C GLY A 66 -1.56 -1.50 -5.86
N GLY A 67 -2.21 -1.16 -6.98
CA GLY A 67 -3.67 -1.09 -7.09
C GLY A 67 -4.33 -2.47 -7.10
N MET A 68 -3.69 -3.46 -7.72
CA MET A 68 -4.15 -4.84 -7.65
C MET A 68 -4.06 -5.35 -6.21
N LEU A 69 -2.93 -5.13 -5.53
CA LEU A 69 -2.76 -5.53 -4.12
C LEU A 69 -3.64 -4.78 -3.14
N ALA A 70 -4.10 -3.57 -3.46
CA ALA A 70 -5.08 -2.87 -2.65
C ALA A 70 -6.49 -3.49 -2.75
N LEU A 71 -6.74 -4.34 -3.76
CA LEU A 71 -8.02 -5.00 -4.00
C LEU A 71 -8.06 -6.44 -3.47
N GLU A 72 -6.94 -7.17 -3.55
CA GLU A 72 -6.77 -8.53 -3.01
C GLU A 72 -6.78 -8.55 -1.48
#